data_AF-A0A1C5FYC9-F1
#
_entry.id   AF-A0A1C5FYC9-F1
#
_cell.length_a   1.000
_cell.length_b   1.000
_cell.length_c   1.000
_cell.angle_alpha   90.00
_cell.angle_beta   90.00
_cell.angle_gamma   90.00
#
_symmetry.space_group_name_H-M   'P 1'
#
loop_
_entity.id
_entity.type
_entity.pdbx_description
1 polymer ?
#
loop_
_entity_poly.entity_id
_entity_poly.type
_entity_poly.pdbx_seq_one_letter_code
_entity_poly.pdbx_strand_id
1 'polypeptide(L)'
;AAYGSIAGARDPADPGRLLLGPLHRHAAVGFHLDAVYSALFVRPVRAAARLVRFLDREVVETYVRGAGGAPRLLGAAVRRAQTGNVQTYLGALLAGSLVLAVAAVLVAAGA
;
A
#
# COMPACT_ATOMS: atom_id res chain seq x y z
N ALA A 1 -6.19 8.63 30.52
CA ALA A 1 -5.48 7.77 31.50
C ALA A 1 -6.39 7.64 32.72
N ALA A 2 -6.95 6.44 32.94
CA ALA A 2 -7.91 6.20 34.04
C ALA A 2 -7.23 6.03 35.41
N TYR A 3 -5.92 5.76 35.41
CA TYR A 3 -5.06 5.78 36.58
C TYR A 3 -4.12 6.98 36.43
N GLY A 4 -4.20 7.93 37.36
CA GLY A 4 -3.32 9.10 37.37
C GLY A 4 -1.85 8.70 37.38
N SER A 5 -0.99 9.61 36.94
CA SER A 5 0.47 9.44 36.98
C SER A 5 0.93 9.10 38.40
N ILE A 6 1.65 7.98 38.56
CA ILE A 6 2.27 7.58 39.85
C ILE A 6 3.22 8.67 40.33
N ALA A 7 3.81 9.45 39.42
CA ALA A 7 4.69 10.59 39.73
C ALA A 7 3.96 11.80 40.36
N GLY A 8 2.62 11.79 40.41
CA GLY A 8 1.82 12.86 41.03
C GLY A 8 1.41 12.60 42.48
N ALA A 9 1.66 11.41 43.02
CA ALA A 9 1.34 11.09 44.41
C ALA A 9 2.29 11.86 45.33
N ARG A 10 1.75 12.76 46.18
CA ARG A 10 2.53 13.50 47.18
C ARG A 10 2.98 12.54 48.27
N ASP A 11 4.14 11.91 48.10
CA ASP A 11 4.79 11.15 49.16
C ASP A 11 5.76 12.08 49.93
N PRO A 12 5.49 12.40 51.21
CA PRO A 12 6.37 13.24 52.01
C PRO A 12 7.76 12.61 52.25
N ALA A 13 7.94 11.31 51.99
CA ALA A 13 9.21 10.61 52.12
C ALA A 13 9.95 10.38 50.78
N ASP A 14 9.56 11.05 49.68
CA ASP A 14 10.19 10.84 48.36
C ASP A 14 11.66 11.30 48.34
N PRO A 15 12.64 10.38 48.32
CA PRO A 15 14.06 10.72 48.30
C PRO A 15 14.44 11.47 47.03
N GLY A 16 13.67 11.33 45.95
CA GLY A 16 13.89 12.05 44.69
C GLY A 16 13.67 13.55 44.81
N ARG A 17 12.86 14.02 45.77
CA ARG A 17 12.59 15.44 45.99
C ARG A 17 13.70 16.12 46.81
N LEU A 18 14.30 15.35 47.73
CA LEU A 18 15.47 15.75 48.53
C LEU A 18 16.78 15.70 47.74
N LEU A 19 16.96 14.70 46.88
CA LEU A 19 18.20 14.50 46.11
C LEU A 19 18.28 15.36 44.83
N LEU A 20 17.16 15.62 44.14
CA LEU A 20 17.16 16.31 42.84
C LEU A 20 16.78 17.79 42.93
N GLY A 21 16.28 18.27 44.08
CA GLY A 21 15.93 19.67 44.30
C GLY A 21 15.13 20.30 43.14
N PRO A 22 15.57 21.42 42.52
CA PRO A 22 14.84 22.06 41.43
C PRO A 22 14.73 21.23 40.14
N LEU A 23 15.57 20.21 39.95
CA LEU A 23 15.50 19.28 38.81
C LEU A 23 14.41 18.21 38.96
N HIS A 24 13.86 18.01 40.17
CA HIS A 24 12.78 17.06 40.41
C HIS A 24 11.57 17.28 39.49
N ARG A 25 11.26 18.54 39.13
CA ARG A 25 10.17 18.87 38.20
C ARG A 25 10.36 18.31 36.78
N HIS A 26 11.61 18.17 36.35
CA HIS A 26 11.95 17.62 35.03
C HIS A 26 12.06 16.10 35.11
N ALA A 27 12.65 15.59 36.19
CA ALA A 27 12.73 14.15 36.47
C ALA A 27 11.34 13.51 36.59
N ALA A 28 10.37 14.20 37.21
CA ALA A 28 8.99 13.74 37.37
C ALA A 28 8.23 13.56 36.04
N VAL A 29 8.72 14.18 34.95
CA VAL A 29 8.18 14.02 33.58
C VAL A 29 9.14 13.20 32.70
N GLY A 30 10.08 12.47 33.30
CA GLY A 30 11.07 11.65 32.57
C GLY A 30 12.10 12.46 31.78
N PHE A 31 12.46 13.65 32.28
CA PHE A 31 13.41 14.59 31.66
C PHE A 31 13.04 15.03 30.24
N HIS A 32 11.75 14.95 29.86
CA HIS A 32 11.28 15.19 28.49
C HIS A 32 11.88 14.27 27.42
N LEU A 33 12.63 13.24 27.81
CA LEU A 33 13.27 12.32 26.87
C LEU A 33 12.22 11.55 26.05
N ASP A 34 11.11 11.19 26.69
CA ASP A 34 9.96 10.57 26.03
C ASP A 34 9.33 11.51 24.98
N ALA A 35 9.23 12.81 25.27
CA ALA A 35 8.73 13.80 24.32
C ALA A 35 9.65 13.94 23.10
N VAL A 36 10.97 13.95 23.32
CA VAL A 36 11.98 14.01 22.25
C VAL A 36 11.93 12.73 21.41
N TYR A 37 11.90 11.55 22.03
CA TYR A 37 11.81 10.28 21.33
C TYR A 37 10.50 10.18 20.53
N SER A 38 9.40 10.63 21.11
CA SER A 38 8.10 10.67 20.45
C SER A 38 8.11 11.59 19.24
N ALA A 39 8.75 12.75 19.34
CA ALA A 39 8.86 13.71 18.24
C ALA A 39 9.80 13.24 17.12
N LEU A 40 10.96 12.66 17.47
CA LEU A 40 12.00 12.29 16.51
C LEU A 40 11.77 10.93 15.85
N PHE A 41 11.16 9.98 16.56
CA PHE A 41 11.02 8.60 16.06
C PHE A 41 9.56 8.19 15.91
N VAL A 42 8.77 8.31 16.99
CA VAL A 42 7.41 7.74 16.98
C VAL A 42 6.49 8.46 16.01
N ARG A 43 6.46 9.79 16.03
CA ARG A 43 5.59 10.59 15.15
C ARG A 43 5.95 10.41 13.66
N PRO A 44 7.24 10.49 13.25
CA PRO A 44 7.63 10.25 11.87
C PRO A 44 7.32 8.83 11.39
N VAL A 45 7.63 7.80 12.19
CA VAL A 45 7.34 6.40 11.82
C VAL A 45 5.84 6.18 11.65
N ARG A 46 5.01 6.72 12.55
CA ARG A 46 3.54 6.65 12.42
C ARG A 46 3.04 7.41 11.19
N ALA A 47 3.65 8.53 10.84
CA ALA A 47 3.29 9.28 9.63
C ALA A 47 3.65 8.49 8.36
N ALA A 48 4.85 7.92 8.30
CA ALA A 48 5.28 7.05 7.20
C ALA A 48 4.35 5.83 7.05
N ALA A 49 3.97 5.17 8.15
CA ALA A 49 3.03 4.06 8.11
C ALA A 49 1.66 4.45 7.53
N ARG A 50 1.15 5.65 7.87
CA ARG A 50 -0.09 6.17 7.28
C ARG A 50 0.05 6.45 5.78
N LEU A 51 1.20 7.00 5.35
CA LEU A 51 1.47 7.25 3.94
C LEU A 51 1.55 5.93 3.14
N VAL A 52 2.26 4.93 3.65
CA VAL A 52 2.33 3.60 3.03
C VAL A 52 0.94 2.98 2.89
N ARG A 53 0.13 3.04 3.96
CA ARG A 53 -1.26 2.54 3.91
C ARG A 53 -2.12 3.28 2.89
N PHE A 54 -1.91 4.58 2.71
CA PHE A 54 -2.61 5.37 1.71
C PHE A 54 -2.18 4.96 0.29
N LEU A 55 -0.89 4.85 0.04
CA LEU A 55 -0.35 4.43 -1.25
C LEU A 55 -0.85 3.03 -1.64
N ASP A 56 -0.84 2.09 -0.71
CA ASP A 56 -1.36 0.74 -0.95
C ASP A 56 -2.85 0.77 -1.35
N ARG A 57 -3.67 1.50 -0.58
CA ARG A 57 -5.12 1.59 -0.84
C ARG A 57 -5.51 2.36 -2.08
N GLU A 58 -4.79 3.40 -2.44
CA GLU A 58 -5.16 4.23 -3.59
C GLU A 58 -4.47 3.78 -4.87
N VAL A 59 -3.22 3.36 -4.79
CA VAL A 59 -2.44 2.98 -5.97
C VAL A 59 -2.65 1.50 -6.24
N VAL A 60 -2.27 0.61 -5.31
CA VAL A 60 -2.25 -0.84 -5.58
C VAL A 60 -3.66 -1.36 -5.84
N GLU A 61 -4.61 -1.02 -4.98
CA GLU A 61 -6.00 -1.43 -5.14
C GLU A 61 -6.61 -0.90 -6.46
N THR A 62 -6.32 0.34 -6.86
CA THR A 62 -6.81 0.89 -8.14
C THR A 62 -6.18 0.18 -9.34
N TYR A 63 -4.89 -0.13 -9.27
CA TYR A 63 -4.22 -0.93 -10.29
C TYR A 63 -4.84 -2.33 -10.41
N VAL A 64 -5.09 -2.99 -9.29
CA VAL A 64 -5.70 -4.33 -9.26
C VAL A 64 -7.13 -4.29 -9.81
N ARG A 65 -7.95 -3.32 -9.39
CA ARG A 65 -9.31 -3.15 -9.93
C ARG A 65 -9.31 -2.82 -11.41
N GLY A 66 -8.38 -1.98 -11.87
CA GLY A 66 -8.19 -1.65 -13.28
C GLY A 66 -7.79 -2.88 -14.11
N ALA A 67 -6.81 -3.64 -13.64
CA ALA A 67 -6.37 -4.88 -14.27
C ALA A 67 -7.50 -5.92 -14.31
N GLY A 68 -8.31 -6.03 -13.25
CA GLY A 68 -9.48 -6.90 -13.22
C GLY A 68 -10.61 -6.49 -14.18
N GLY A 69 -10.67 -5.21 -14.57
CA GLY A 69 -11.62 -4.72 -15.55
C GLY A 69 -11.28 -5.11 -16.99
N ALA A 70 -9.99 -5.20 -17.33
CA ALA A 70 -9.53 -5.44 -18.70
C ALA A 70 -10.06 -6.75 -19.32
N PRO A 71 -10.01 -7.93 -18.65
CA PRO A 71 -10.59 -9.16 -19.18
C PRO A 71 -12.10 -9.06 -19.43
N ARG A 72 -12.82 -8.30 -18.59
CA ARG A 72 -14.28 -8.11 -18.75
C ARG A 72 -14.59 -7.28 -19.99
N LEU A 73 -13.82 -6.22 -20.24
CA LEU A 73 -13.93 -5.40 -21.44
C LEU A 73 -13.56 -6.20 -22.70
N LEU A 74 -12.46 -6.95 -22.67
CA LEU A 74 -12.08 -7.85 -23.76
C LEU A 74 -13.17 -8.88 -24.04
N GLY A 75 -13.71 -9.53 -23.01
CA GLY A 75 -14.82 -10.47 -23.16
C GLY A 75 -16.10 -9.82 -23.72
N ALA A 76 -16.38 -8.57 -23.37
CA ALA A 76 -17.49 -7.81 -23.94
C ALA A 76 -17.26 -7.46 -25.41
N ALA A 77 -16.04 -7.06 -25.78
CA ALA A 77 -15.67 -6.79 -27.17
C ALA A 77 -15.75 -8.06 -28.03
N VAL A 78 -15.23 -9.20 -27.54
CA VAL A 78 -15.33 -10.50 -28.21
C VAL A 78 -16.78 -10.92 -28.40
N ARG A 79 -17.62 -10.79 -27.35
CA ARG A 79 -19.07 -11.05 -27.48
C ARG A 79 -19.72 -10.19 -28.55
N ARG A 80 -19.34 -8.93 -28.66
CA ARG A 80 -19.88 -8.00 -29.67
C ARG A 80 -19.42 -8.35 -31.09
N ALA A 81 -18.24 -8.94 -31.23
CA ALA A 81 -17.70 -9.43 -32.50
C ALA A 81 -18.35 -10.74 -32.98
N GLN A 82 -19.00 -11.50 -32.10
CA GLN A 82 -19.78 -12.69 -32.46
C GLN A 82 -21.10 -12.26 -33.11
N THR A 83 -21.08 -12.12 -34.44
CA THR A 83 -22.24 -11.70 -35.25
C THR A 83 -23.15 -12.86 -35.67
N GLY A 84 -22.78 -14.11 -35.35
CA GLY A 84 -23.52 -15.32 -35.75
C GLY A 84 -23.39 -15.70 -37.24
N ASN A 85 -22.69 -14.88 -38.04
CA ASN A 85 -22.45 -15.15 -39.46
C ASN A 85 -21.24 -16.07 -39.65
N VAL A 86 -21.48 -17.35 -39.95
CA VAL A 86 -20.46 -18.39 -40.16
C VAL A 86 -19.39 -18.00 -41.20
N GLN A 87 -19.74 -17.23 -42.23
CA GLN A 87 -18.77 -16.78 -43.24
C GLN A 87 -17.69 -15.87 -42.64
N THR A 88 -18.06 -15.00 -41.69
CA THR A 88 -17.11 -14.14 -40.97
C THR A 88 -16.14 -14.95 -40.12
N TYR A 89 -16.60 -16.06 -39.51
CA TYR A 89 -15.72 -16.97 -38.76
C TYR A 89 -14.73 -17.67 -39.68
N LEU A 90 -15.22 -18.21 -40.82
CA LEU A 90 -14.36 -18.83 -41.84
C LEU A 90 -13.31 -17.87 -42.37
N GLY A 91 -13.70 -16.64 -42.71
CA GLY A 91 -12.78 -15.60 -43.17
C GLY A 91 -11.73 -15.24 -42.12
N ALA A 92 -12.13 -15.06 -40.87
CA ALA A 92 -11.20 -14.79 -39.77
C ALA A 92 -10.24 -15.97 -39.50
N LEU A 93 -10.72 -17.20 -39.63
CA LEU A 93 -9.93 -18.41 -39.41
C LEU A 93 -8.89 -18.61 -40.52
N LEU A 94 -9.26 -18.39 -41.78
CA LEU A 94 -8.32 -18.42 -42.91
C LEU A 94 -7.29 -17.29 -42.84
N ALA A 95 -7.71 -16.07 -42.49
CA ALA A 95 -6.79 -14.96 -42.30
C ALA A 95 -5.81 -15.23 -41.14
N GLY A 96 -6.32 -15.74 -40.01
CA GLY A 96 -5.50 -16.09 -38.85
C GLY A 96 -4.50 -17.21 -39.14
N SER A 97 -4.92 -18.26 -39.84
CA SER A 97 -4.01 -19.35 -40.23
C SER A 97 -2.93 -18.89 -41.20
N LEU A 98 -3.26 -18.02 -42.16
CA LEU A 98 -2.28 -17.42 -43.07
C LEU A 98 -1.24 -16.60 -42.30
N VAL A 99 -1.67 -15.75 -41.37
CA VAL A 99 -0.76 -14.95 -40.53
C VAL A 99 0.17 -15.84 -39.71
N LEU A 100 -0.36 -16.89 -39.07
CA LEU A 100 0.44 -17.84 -38.30
C LEU A 100 1.43 -18.61 -39.18
N ALA A 101 1.02 -19.02 -40.38
CA ALA A 101 1.91 -19.67 -41.34
C ALA A 101 3.06 -18.76 -41.76
N VAL A 102 2.77 -17.49 -42.10
CA VAL A 102 3.81 -16.50 -42.44
C VAL A 102 4.74 -16.26 -41.25
N ALA A 103 4.22 -16.07 -40.04
CA ALA A 103 5.03 -15.88 -38.84
C ALA A 103 5.95 -17.09 -38.58
N ALA A 104 5.43 -18.31 -38.70
CA ALA A 104 6.22 -19.53 -38.56
C ALA A 104 7.32 -19.64 -39.63
N VAL A 105 7.02 -19.29 -40.88
CA VAL A 105 8.01 -19.26 -41.97
C VAL A 105 9.10 -18.24 -41.68
N LEU A 106 8.76 -17.03 -41.24
CA LEU A 106 9.74 -16.00 -40.90
C LEU A 106 10.66 -16.46 -39.76
N VAL A 107 10.08 -17.03 -38.69
CA VAL A 107 10.84 -17.60 -37.57
C VAL A 107 11.75 -18.74 -38.03
N ALA A 108 11.26 -19.64 -38.88
CA ALA A 108 12.04 -20.75 -39.41
C ALA A 108 13.14 -20.28 -40.38
N ALA A 109 12.90 -19.19 -41.13
CA ALA A 109 13.86 -18.58 -42.05
C ALA A 109 14.92 -17.73 -41.34
N GLY A 110 14.80 -17.52 -40.02
CA GLY A 110 15.75 -16.72 -39.23
C GLY A 110 15.71 -15.22 -39.54
N ALA A 111 14.58 -14.72 -40.04
CA ALA A 111 14.33 -13.29 -40.27
C ALA A 111 13.91 -12.57 -38.97
#